data_AF-A0A2M7FB86-F1
#
_entry.id   AF-A0A2M7FB86-F1
#
_cell.length_a   1.000
_cell.length_b   1.000
_cell.length_c   1.000
_cell.angle_alpha   90.00
_cell.angle_beta   90.00
_cell.angle_gamma   90.00
#
_symmetry.space_group_name_H-M   'P 1'
#
loop_
_entity.id
_entity.type
_entity.pdbx_description
1 polymer ?
#
loop_
_entity_poly.entity_id
_entity_poly.type
_entity_poly.pdbx_seq_one_letter_code
_entity_poly.pdbx_strand_id
1 'polypeptide(L)'
;MIKTYEGFFTDDFKDGLRHLSSLKKQIRKKVDTILLDPYYNTEPLGKGRWADLRGLRSKRVNRNVRIIFLVCEETPHPDCGNEKQRILFFTVGPHDKAYRKP
;
A
#
# COMPACT_ATOMS: atom_id res chain seq x y z
N MET A 1 17.90 10.75 -1.15
CA MET A 1 16.51 11.09 -0.80
C MET A 1 16.26 10.47 0.57
N ILE A 2 15.96 11.28 1.58
CA ILE A 2 15.70 10.79 2.94
C ILE A 2 14.27 10.25 2.96
N LYS A 3 14.08 9.01 3.41
CA LYS A 3 12.75 8.41 3.59
C LYS A 3 12.28 8.73 5.01
N THR A 4 11.03 9.12 5.15
CA THR A 4 10.42 9.47 6.45
C THR A 4 9.83 8.24 7.13
N TYR A 5 9.39 7.26 6.33
CA TYR A 5 8.81 6.01 6.82
C TYR A 5 9.63 4.79 6.37
N GLU A 6 9.59 3.74 7.19
CA GLU A 6 10.05 2.40 6.82
C GLU A 6 8.94 1.59 6.16
N GLY A 7 9.27 0.81 5.13
CA GLY A 7 8.32 0.01 4.36
C GLY A 7 8.46 -1.48 4.59
N PHE A 8 7.37 -2.13 5.00
CA PHE A 8 7.25 -3.58 5.11
C PHE A 8 6.35 -4.12 4.01
N PHE A 9 6.77 -5.19 3.36
CA PHE A 9 6.09 -5.74 2.19
C PHE A 9 5.63 -7.16 2.49
N THR A 10 4.31 -7.38 2.46
CA THR A 10 3.73 -8.71 2.60
C THR A 10 4.10 -9.59 1.39
N ASP A 11 3.91 -10.90 1.54
CA ASP A 11 4.13 -11.82 0.42
C ASP A 11 3.13 -11.58 -0.72
N ASP A 12 1.90 -11.22 -0.41
CA ASP A 12 0.90 -10.82 -1.41
C ASP A 12 1.30 -9.59 -2.23
N PHE A 13 1.98 -8.62 -1.61
CA PHE A 13 2.56 -7.50 -2.33
C PHE A 13 3.71 -7.93 -3.24
N LYS A 14 4.62 -8.78 -2.74
CA LYS A 14 5.73 -9.33 -3.53
C LYS A 14 5.21 -10.12 -4.73
N ASP A 15 4.14 -10.87 -4.56
CA ASP A 15 3.50 -11.65 -5.62
C ASP A 15 2.88 -10.76 -6.68
N GLY A 16 2.16 -9.71 -6.24
CA GLY A 16 1.66 -8.66 -7.14
C GLY A 16 2.78 -8.01 -7.95
N LEU A 17 3.92 -7.70 -7.32
CA LEU A 17 5.10 -7.15 -8.01
C LEU A 17 5.67 -8.11 -9.06
N ARG A 18 5.70 -9.42 -8.78
CA ARG A 18 6.17 -10.44 -9.72
C ARG A 18 5.30 -10.47 -10.97
N HIS A 19 3.97 -10.45 -10.80
CA HIS A 19 3.03 -10.44 -11.92
C HIS A 19 2.99 -9.12 -12.70
N LEU A 20 3.37 -8.00 -12.08
CA LEU A 20 3.40 -6.67 -12.69
C LEU A 20 4.82 -6.21 -13.01
N SER A 21 5.69 -7.13 -13.43
CA SER A 21 7.11 -6.88 -13.68
C SER A 21 7.37 -5.73 -14.67
N SER A 22 6.52 -5.58 -15.70
CA SER A 22 6.58 -4.47 -16.67
C SER A 22 6.31 -3.10 -16.05
N LEU A 23 5.59 -3.04 -14.92
CA LEU A 23 5.28 -1.81 -14.19
C LEU A 23 6.20 -1.59 -12.97
N LYS A 24 7.18 -2.48 -12.73
CA LYS A 24 8.02 -2.46 -11.52
C LYS A 24 8.68 -1.10 -11.25
N LYS A 25 9.17 -0.41 -12.31
CA LYS A 25 9.75 0.94 -12.19
C LYS A 25 8.71 1.98 -11.72
N GLN A 26 7.49 1.93 -12.25
CA GLN A 26 6.41 2.83 -11.85
C GLN A 26 5.95 2.55 -10.42
N ILE A 27 5.79 1.27 -10.07
CA ILE A 27 5.41 0.84 -8.72
C ILE A 27 6.46 1.29 -7.70
N ARG A 28 7.76 1.09 -7.98
CA ARG A 28 8.84 1.56 -7.12
C ARG A 28 8.77 3.07 -6.88
N LYS A 29 8.58 3.88 -7.93
CA LYS A 29 8.40 5.33 -7.79
C LYS A 29 7.24 5.68 -6.87
N LYS A 30 6.11 4.95 -6.97
CA LYS A 30 4.95 5.16 -6.09
C LYS A 30 5.25 4.77 -4.65
N VAL A 31 5.90 3.63 -4.43
CA VAL A 31 6.37 3.20 -3.09
C VAL A 31 7.29 4.25 -2.48
N ASP A 32 8.28 4.73 -3.23
CA ASP A 32 9.20 5.76 -2.73
C ASP A 32 8.47 7.07 -2.37
N THR A 33 7.43 7.46 -3.12
CA THR A 33 6.60 8.61 -2.72
C THR A 33 5.75 8.35 -1.48
N ILE A 34 5.26 7.12 -1.27
CA ILE A 34 4.49 6.75 -0.06
C ILE A 34 5.40 6.78 1.16
N LEU A 35 6.63 6.31 1.03
CA LEU A 35 7.61 6.32 2.12
C LEU A 35 8.14 7.72 2.46
N LEU A 36 7.96 8.69 1.56
CA LEU A 36 8.23 10.10 1.85
C LEU A 36 7.05 10.75 2.58
N ASP A 37 5.85 10.58 2.05
CA ASP A 37 4.60 11.10 2.59
C ASP A 37 3.44 10.13 2.22
N PRO A 38 2.93 9.35 3.19
CA PRO A 38 1.89 8.36 2.95
C PRO A 38 0.50 8.97 2.80
N TYR A 39 0.34 10.27 3.05
CA TYR A 39 -0.92 10.98 2.93
C TYR A 39 -1.03 11.68 1.57
N TYR A 40 0.08 12.07 0.97
CA TYR A 40 0.10 12.76 -0.32
C TYR A 40 -0.43 11.93 -1.50
N ASN A 41 -1.53 12.40 -2.09
CA ASN A 41 -2.20 11.82 -3.25
C ASN A 41 -2.55 10.33 -3.04
N THR A 42 -3.16 10.06 -1.88
CA THR A 42 -3.66 8.74 -1.46
C THR A 42 -5.08 8.90 -0.95
N GLU A 43 -5.87 7.83 -1.05
CA GLU A 43 -7.27 7.81 -0.64
C GLU A 43 -7.41 6.84 0.55
N PRO A 44 -7.98 7.26 1.70
CA PRO A 44 -8.34 6.31 2.76
C PRO A 44 -9.45 5.39 2.25
N LEU A 45 -9.39 4.12 2.65
CA LEU A 45 -10.37 3.12 2.25
C LEU A 45 -11.45 2.97 3.32
N GLY A 46 -12.66 2.68 2.85
CA GLY A 46 -13.82 2.44 3.68
C GLY A 46 -14.27 0.99 3.64
N LYS A 47 -15.52 0.75 4.03
CA LYS A 47 -16.16 -0.55 3.87
C LYS A 47 -16.31 -0.85 2.38
N GLY A 48 -15.51 -1.79 1.89
CA GLY A 48 -15.58 -2.25 0.52
C GLY A 48 -16.75 -3.21 0.29
N ARG A 49 -17.04 -3.48 -0.98
CA ARG A 49 -18.05 -4.47 -1.38
C ARG A 49 -17.71 -5.90 -0.92
N TRP A 50 -16.41 -6.22 -0.88
CA TRP A 50 -15.91 -7.59 -0.66
C TRP A 50 -15.20 -7.79 0.67
N ALA A 51 -14.63 -6.71 1.21
CA ALA A 51 -13.86 -6.72 2.45
C ALA A 51 -14.02 -5.38 3.16
N ASP A 52 -13.87 -5.40 4.48
CA ASP A 52 -13.71 -4.18 5.26
C ASP A 52 -12.25 -3.72 5.17
N LEU A 53 -12.03 -2.56 4.55
CA LEU A 53 -10.69 -2.02 4.30
C LEU A 53 -10.45 -0.73 5.10
N ARG A 54 -11.28 -0.47 6.12
CA ARG A 54 -11.08 0.66 7.03
C ARG A 54 -9.69 0.56 7.70
N GLY A 55 -9.00 1.70 7.81
CA GLY A 55 -7.62 1.77 8.32
C GLY A 55 -6.54 1.54 7.25
N LEU A 56 -6.94 1.17 6.03
CA LEU A 56 -6.04 1.09 4.88
C LEU A 56 -6.15 2.33 4.00
N ARG A 57 -5.13 2.55 3.18
CA ARG A 57 -5.06 3.58 2.15
C ARG A 57 -4.76 2.96 0.80
N SER A 58 -5.13 3.68 -0.26
CA SER A 58 -4.78 3.30 -1.63
C SER A 58 -4.00 4.39 -2.37
N LYS A 59 -3.10 3.97 -3.25
CA LYS A 59 -2.43 4.85 -4.21
C LYS A 59 -2.56 4.31 -5.63
N ARG A 60 -2.89 5.19 -6.57
CA ARG A 60 -2.95 4.83 -7.99
C ARG A 60 -1.56 4.73 -8.59
N VAL A 61 -1.25 3.58 -9.18
CA VAL A 61 -0.06 3.42 -10.04
C VAL A 61 -0.40 3.94 -11.43
N ASN A 62 -1.52 3.46 -11.98
CA ASN A 62 -2.13 3.93 -13.22
C ASN A 62 -3.67 3.77 -13.13
N ARG A 63 -4.39 3.89 -14.25
CA ARG A 63 -5.85 3.76 -14.27
C ARG A 63 -6.36 2.44 -13.66
N ASN A 64 -5.65 1.34 -13.89
CA ASN A 64 -6.08 -0.02 -13.57
C ASN A 64 -5.38 -0.62 -12.35
N VAL A 65 -4.23 -0.10 -11.93
CA VAL A 65 -3.39 -0.70 -10.88
C VAL A 65 -3.38 0.18 -9.63
N ARG A 66 -3.54 -0.45 -8.47
CA ARG A 66 -3.54 0.17 -7.14
C ARG A 66 -2.48 -0.48 -6.26
N ILE A 67 -1.91 0.30 -5.36
CA ILE A 67 -1.17 -0.15 -4.19
C ILE A 67 -2.10 0.04 -2.99
N ILE A 68 -2.26 -0.98 -2.16
CA ILE A 68 -3.00 -0.93 -0.90
C ILE A 68 -1.99 -1.05 0.23
N PHE A 69 -2.08 -0.15 1.21
CA PHE A 69 -1.14 -0.08 2.31
C PHE A 69 -1.78 0.45 3.59
N LEU A 70 -1.15 0.23 4.73
CA LEU A 70 -1.52 0.77 6.03
C LEU A 70 -0.43 1.70 6.53
N VAL A 71 -0.85 2.78 7.21
CA VAL A 71 0.04 3.68 7.94
C VAL A 71 -0.09 3.34 9.42
N CYS A 72 1.00 2.87 10.03
CA CYS A 72 0.97 2.42 11.43
C CYS A 72 0.58 3.52 12.42
N GLU A 73 0.82 4.77 12.05
CA GLU A 73 0.38 5.95 12.78
C GLU A 73 -1.15 6.11 12.81
N GLU A 74 -1.86 5.72 11.74
CA GLU A 74 -3.33 5.86 11.63
C GLU A 74 -4.07 4.69 12.26
N THR A 75 -3.51 3.49 12.23
CA THR A 75 -4.22 2.27 12.64
C THR A 75 -3.26 1.27 13.26
N PRO A 76 -3.51 0.83 14.51
CA PRO A 76 -2.74 -0.24 15.13
C PRO A 76 -2.84 -1.54 14.32
N HIS A 77 -1.69 -2.15 14.04
CA HIS A 77 -1.59 -3.46 13.40
C HIS A 77 -0.50 -4.28 14.09
N PRO A 78 -0.63 -5.61 14.28
CA PRO A 78 0.38 -6.42 14.95
C PRO A 78 1.80 -6.25 14.38
N ASP A 79 1.89 -6.14 13.05
CA ASP A 79 3.17 -5.98 12.33
C ASP A 79 3.76 -4.55 12.41
N CYS A 80 3.01 -3.58 12.93
CA CYS A 80 3.54 -2.23 13.19
C CYS A 80 4.54 -2.21 14.34
N GLY A 81 4.44 -3.16 15.28
CA GLY A 81 5.17 -3.09 16.54
C GLY A 81 4.92 -1.76 17.26
N ASN A 82 5.97 -1.18 17.83
CA ASN A 82 5.91 0.11 18.54
C ASN A 82 6.25 1.33 17.66
N GLU A 83 6.48 1.14 16.37
CA GLU A 83 6.98 2.19 15.49
C GLU A 83 5.86 2.88 14.70
N LYS A 84 5.69 4.18 14.93
CA LYS A 84 4.67 4.99 14.24
C LYS A 84 5.03 5.30 12.79
N GLN A 85 6.32 5.43 12.47
CA GLN A 85 6.82 5.77 11.13
C GLN A 85 7.00 4.55 10.23
N ARG A 86 5.99 3.66 10.22
CA ARG A 86 6.02 2.42 9.44
C ARG A 86 4.82 2.33 8.50
N ILE A 87 5.07 1.80 7.30
CA ILE A 87 4.08 1.53 6.27
C ILE A 87 4.07 0.03 5.96
N LEU A 88 2.89 -0.57 6.04
CA LEU A 88 2.68 -1.94 5.57
C LEU A 88 2.06 -1.95 4.18
N PHE A 89 2.77 -2.49 3.21
CA PHE A 89 2.28 -2.69 1.85
C PHE A 89 1.65 -4.08 1.71
N PHE A 90 0.31 -4.12 1.64
CA PHE A 90 -0.48 -5.35 1.59
C PHE A 90 -0.58 -5.96 0.19
N THR A 91 -0.89 -5.14 -0.82
CA THR A 91 -1.00 -5.65 -2.18
C THR A 91 -0.76 -4.59 -3.24
N VAL A 92 -0.32 -5.03 -4.41
CA VAL A 92 -0.30 -4.24 -5.64
C VAL A 92 -0.91 -5.05 -6.76
N GLY A 93 -1.94 -4.50 -7.40
CA GLY A 93 -2.73 -5.29 -8.33
C GLY A 93 -3.79 -4.50 -9.10
N PRO A 94 -4.49 -5.17 -10.03
CA PRO A 94 -5.66 -4.60 -10.68
C PRO A 94 -6.70 -4.15 -9.64
N HIS A 95 -7.35 -3.01 -9.89
CA HIS A 95 -8.34 -2.38 -9.00
C HIS A 95 -9.32 -3.38 -8.37
N ASP A 96 -9.95 -4.23 -9.19
CA ASP A 96 -10.99 -5.16 -8.74
C ASP A 96 -10.46 -6.32 -7.89
N LYS A 97 -9.16 -6.60 -7.97
CA LYS A 97 -8.47 -7.64 -7.20
C LYS A 97 -7.82 -7.08 -5.94
N ALA A 98 -7.27 -5.86 -6.02
CA ALA A 98 -6.57 -5.22 -4.91
C ALA A 98 -7.48 -5.00 -3.69
N TYR A 99 -8.77 -4.72 -3.90
CA TYR A 99 -9.75 -4.54 -2.82
C TYR A 99 -10.39 -5.83 -2.28
N ARG A 100 -9.97 -7.00 -2.77
CA ARG A 100 -10.45 -8.29 -2.24
C ARG A 100 -9.51 -8.88 -1.19
N LYS A 101 -8.40 -8.22 -0.91
CA LYS A 101 -7.37 -8.66 0.03
C LYS A 101 -7.20 -7.62 1.14
N PRO A 102 -7.23 -8.03 2.41
CA PRO A 102 -6.36 -7.51 3.45
C PRO A 102 -5.05 -8.28 3.39
#